data_AF-W2QJM0-F1
#
_entry.id   AF-W2QJM0-F1
#
_cell.length_a   1.000
_cell.length_b   1.000
_cell.length_c   1.000
_cell.angle_alpha   90.00
_cell.angle_beta   90.00
_cell.angle_gamma   90.00
#
_symmetry.space_group_name_H-M   'P 1'
#
loop_
_entity.id
_entity.type
_entity.pdbx_description
1 polymer ?
#
loop_
_entity_poly.entity_id
_entity_poly.type
_entity_poly.pdbx_seq_one_letter_code
_entity_poly.pdbx_strand_id
1 'polypeptide(L)'
;MAHALVSTLTVVVALFGSALLTLTVDAHQLILEPEPIWKPGINDRDTRWRPLAFLESQGFPCQADFNGWRAQSGYKNLRDFMDRAKYTTSVTPGADQTCGLTELKGPPRPIPKDGMMKSTGYTHDGPCAVYLDDELVLEYDNCHEKLPGKSYKIDYSSCEKKGGCTLYWFWLGIRFVKSRWSWQVYKECVPLTAGDSGNGGNGDHGGNGNKGGNGGNGDHGGNGNQDGNGGHGGWPGQHQERKDHMQLRM
;
A
#
# COMPACT_ATOMS: atom_id res chain seq x y z
N MET A 1 19.29 -56.96 59.76
CA MET A 1 19.68 -55.55 59.60
C MET A 1 19.74 -55.26 58.11
N ALA A 2 18.81 -54.45 57.61
CA ALA A 2 18.70 -54.11 56.20
C ALA A 2 19.61 -52.91 55.89
N HIS A 3 20.42 -53.00 54.85
CA HIS A 3 21.08 -51.83 54.27
C HIS A 3 20.49 -51.57 52.88
N ALA A 4 19.91 -50.38 52.76
CA ALA A 4 19.11 -49.93 51.65
C ALA A 4 19.96 -49.60 50.41
N LEU A 5 19.41 -49.95 49.24
CA LEU A 5 19.83 -49.50 47.92
C LEU A 5 19.53 -48.00 47.79
N VAL A 6 20.55 -47.17 47.58
CA VAL A 6 20.35 -45.78 47.14
C VAL A 6 20.49 -45.76 45.62
N SER A 7 19.35 -45.77 44.94
CA SER A 7 19.26 -45.53 43.50
C SER A 7 19.35 -44.03 43.25
N THR A 8 20.43 -43.59 42.62
CA THR A 8 20.60 -42.20 42.18
C THR A 8 19.75 -41.97 40.93
N LEU A 9 18.56 -41.37 41.11
CA LEU A 9 17.73 -40.91 40.01
C LEU A 9 18.23 -39.53 39.55
N THR A 10 18.89 -39.47 38.39
CA THR A 10 19.27 -38.21 37.75
C THR A 10 18.04 -37.60 37.07
N VAL A 11 17.44 -36.56 37.65
CA VAL A 11 16.35 -35.82 37.00
C VAL A 11 16.98 -34.79 36.06
N VAL A 12 17.02 -35.11 34.77
CA VAL A 12 17.37 -34.15 33.72
C VAL A 12 16.10 -33.34 33.40
N VAL A 13 16.01 -32.12 33.93
CA VAL A 13 14.96 -31.16 33.55
C VAL A 13 15.32 -30.59 32.19
N ALA A 14 14.73 -31.14 31.13
CA ALA A 14 14.79 -30.54 29.79
C ALA A 14 13.89 -29.30 29.76
N LEU A 15 14.49 -28.12 29.95
CA LEU A 15 13.84 -26.83 29.69
C LEU A 15 13.63 -26.70 28.18
N PHE A 16 12.45 -27.10 27.69
CA PHE A 16 11.98 -26.70 26.37
C PHE A 16 11.61 -25.21 26.42
N GLY A 17 12.58 -24.36 26.14
CA GLY A 17 12.34 -22.94 25.86
C GLY A 17 11.59 -22.82 24.54
N SER A 18 10.26 -22.77 24.61
CA SER A 18 9.43 -22.38 23.46
C SER A 18 9.69 -20.91 23.16
N ALA A 19 10.63 -20.62 22.27
CA ALA A 19 10.78 -19.29 21.69
C ALA A 19 9.51 -19.00 20.88
N LEU A 20 8.57 -18.25 21.46
CA LEU A 20 7.51 -17.61 20.69
C LEU A 20 8.18 -16.61 19.74
N LEU A 21 8.47 -17.05 18.52
CA LEU A 21 8.65 -16.16 17.37
C LEU A 21 7.31 -15.46 17.18
N THR A 22 7.14 -14.30 17.80
CA THR A 22 6.07 -13.39 17.42
C THR A 22 6.38 -12.95 16.00
N LEU A 23 5.79 -13.61 15.00
CA LEU A 23 5.68 -13.07 13.66
C LEU A 23 4.84 -11.79 13.78
N THR A 24 5.50 -10.67 14.05
CA THR A 24 4.92 -9.36 13.81
C THR A 24 4.88 -9.23 12.30
N VAL A 25 3.79 -9.69 11.68
CA VAL A 25 3.51 -9.34 10.30
C VAL A 25 3.23 -7.85 10.33
N ASP A 26 4.27 -7.07 10.11
CA ASP A 26 4.18 -5.63 10.01
C ASP A 26 3.54 -5.35 8.65
N ALA A 27 2.24 -5.10 8.67
CA ALA A 27 1.50 -4.72 7.49
C ALA A 27 2.01 -3.36 7.04
N HIS A 28 2.61 -3.35 5.87
CA HIS A 28 3.14 -2.16 5.28
C HIS A 28 2.59 -2.08 3.87
N GLN A 29 1.78 -1.07 3.59
CA GLN A 29 1.05 -1.00 2.34
C GLN A 29 1.13 0.36 1.66
N LEU A 30 1.36 0.35 0.34
CA LEU A 30 1.37 1.54 -0.51
C LEU A 30 1.00 1.20 -1.96
N ILE A 31 0.67 2.23 -2.73
CA ILE A 31 0.46 2.18 -4.18
C ILE A 31 1.82 2.07 -4.89
N LEU A 32 1.96 1.06 -5.76
CA LEU A 32 3.13 0.88 -6.62
C LEU A 32 2.91 1.47 -8.01
N GLU A 33 1.69 1.40 -8.53
CA GLU A 33 1.33 1.91 -9.84
C GLU A 33 -0.12 2.42 -9.83
N PRO A 34 -0.41 3.63 -10.33
CA PRO A 34 0.56 4.68 -10.69
C PRO A 34 1.34 5.14 -9.44
N GLU A 35 2.66 5.25 -9.54
CA GLU A 35 3.53 5.50 -8.38
C GLU A 35 3.23 6.89 -7.76
N PRO A 36 2.92 6.99 -6.46
CA PRO A 36 2.72 8.27 -5.81
C PRO A 36 3.94 9.20 -5.91
N ILE A 37 3.67 10.48 -5.68
CA ILE A 37 4.72 11.47 -5.45
C ILE A 37 4.84 11.63 -3.94
N TRP A 38 6.01 11.38 -3.39
CA TRP A 38 6.25 11.48 -1.95
C TRP A 38 6.62 12.90 -1.55
N LYS A 39 6.22 13.31 -0.35
CA LYS A 39 6.60 14.60 0.23
C LYS A 39 8.12 14.75 0.34
N PRO A 40 8.64 15.99 0.30
CA PRO A 40 10.07 16.24 0.48
C PRO A 40 10.63 15.60 1.75
N GLY A 41 11.77 14.91 1.62
CA GLY A 41 12.43 14.21 2.73
C GLY A 41 11.96 12.77 2.95
N ILE A 42 10.88 12.32 2.31
CA ILE A 42 10.38 10.94 2.40
C ILE A 42 11.06 10.07 1.34
N ASN A 43 12.28 9.65 1.63
CA ASN A 43 13.14 8.94 0.68
C ASN A 43 13.32 7.46 1.00
N ASP A 44 13.14 7.06 2.26
CA ASP A 44 13.33 5.69 2.69
C ASP A 44 12.04 4.87 2.57
N ARG A 45 12.23 3.59 2.27
CA ARG A 45 11.15 2.63 2.12
C ARG A 45 10.34 2.52 3.41
N ASP A 46 11.01 2.39 4.55
CA ASP A 46 10.33 2.03 5.80
C ASP A 46 9.35 3.14 6.21
N THR A 47 9.68 4.41 6.01
CA THR A 47 8.75 5.53 6.25
C THR A 47 7.55 5.51 5.32
N ARG A 48 7.74 5.27 4.02
CA ARG A 48 6.66 5.21 3.02
C ARG A 48 5.65 4.09 3.31
N TRP A 49 6.13 3.02 3.92
CA TRP A 49 5.41 1.77 4.14
C TRP A 49 4.52 1.81 5.40
N ARG A 50 4.78 2.74 6.33
CA ARG A 50 4.17 2.74 7.66
C ARG A 50 2.71 3.19 7.64
N PRO A 51 1.85 2.60 8.49
CA PRO A 51 0.55 3.18 8.75
C PRO A 51 0.69 4.62 9.25
N LEU A 52 -0.21 5.48 8.78
CA LEU A 52 -0.24 6.89 9.16
C LEU A 52 -0.65 7.06 10.62
N ALA A 53 -1.51 6.16 11.12
CA ALA A 53 -1.99 6.15 12.48
C ALA A 53 -2.32 4.73 12.98
N PHE A 54 -2.10 4.51 14.26
CA PHE A 54 -2.68 3.43 15.04
C PHE A 54 -3.79 4.05 15.90
N LEU A 55 -5.04 3.61 15.75
CA LEU A 55 -6.17 4.26 16.39
C LEU A 55 -6.44 3.77 17.82
N GLU A 56 -5.90 2.59 18.19
CA GLU A 56 -6.06 2.05 19.56
C GLU A 56 -5.38 2.90 20.63
N SER A 57 -4.37 3.70 20.26
CA SER A 57 -3.68 4.64 21.15
C SER A 57 -4.34 6.03 21.16
N GLN A 58 -5.41 6.23 20.39
CA GLN A 58 -6.06 7.53 20.19
C GLN A 58 -7.51 7.56 20.67
N GLY A 59 -7.91 6.59 21.50
CA GLY A 59 -9.24 6.54 22.11
C GLY A 59 -10.34 5.99 21.21
N PHE A 60 -10.01 5.46 20.03
CA PHE A 60 -11.00 4.77 19.21
C PHE A 60 -11.35 3.40 19.80
N PRO A 61 -12.63 3.00 19.79
CA PRO A 61 -13.08 1.70 20.27
C PRO A 61 -12.82 0.63 19.20
N CYS A 62 -11.54 0.35 18.94
CA CYS A 62 -11.15 -0.62 17.93
C CYS A 62 -11.82 -1.97 18.21
N GLN A 63 -12.45 -2.53 17.17
CA GLN A 63 -13.16 -3.81 17.21
C GLN A 63 -13.07 -4.53 15.86
N ALA A 64 -13.47 -5.80 15.83
CA ALA A 64 -13.46 -6.61 14.59
C ALA A 64 -14.33 -5.98 13.50
N ASP A 65 -15.56 -5.57 13.88
CA ASP A 65 -16.52 -4.97 12.95
C ASP A 65 -16.38 -3.44 12.91
N PHE A 66 -15.40 -2.96 12.14
CA PHE A 66 -15.25 -1.54 11.86
C PHE A 66 -16.41 -0.98 11.02
N ASN A 67 -16.94 -1.74 10.06
CA ASN A 67 -17.98 -1.25 9.15
C ASN A 67 -19.33 -1.04 9.87
N GLY A 68 -19.70 -1.93 10.79
CA GLY A 68 -20.84 -1.71 11.67
C GLY A 68 -20.60 -0.52 12.60
N TRP A 69 -19.41 -0.43 13.22
CA TRP A 69 -19.08 0.69 14.10
C TRP A 69 -19.10 2.05 13.40
N ARG A 70 -18.49 2.16 12.21
CA ARG A 70 -18.40 3.43 11.47
C ARG A 70 -19.81 3.92 11.11
N ALA A 71 -20.68 3.01 10.69
CA ALA A 71 -22.06 3.34 10.32
C ALA A 71 -22.86 3.85 11.54
N GLN A 72 -22.77 3.16 12.68
CA GLN A 72 -23.38 3.59 13.94
C GLN A 72 -22.82 4.92 14.45
N SER A 73 -21.55 5.20 14.17
CA SER A 73 -20.86 6.44 14.52
C SER A 73 -21.12 7.58 13.52
N GLY A 74 -21.99 7.38 12.52
CA GLY A 74 -22.38 8.41 11.56
C GLY A 74 -21.39 8.66 10.42
N TYR A 75 -20.50 7.70 10.13
CA TYR A 75 -19.63 7.73 8.94
C TYR A 75 -20.25 6.93 7.80
N LYS A 76 -20.50 7.61 6.68
CA LYS A 76 -21.24 7.08 5.53
C LYS A 76 -20.48 5.97 4.79
N ASN A 77 -19.19 6.16 4.57
CA ASN A 77 -18.29 5.23 3.88
C ASN A 77 -16.87 5.35 4.46
N LEU A 78 -15.91 4.57 3.91
CA LEU A 78 -14.53 4.61 4.39
C LEU A 78 -13.90 5.99 4.20
N ARG A 79 -14.06 6.62 3.03
CA ARG A 79 -13.52 7.95 2.74
C ARG A 79 -14.02 8.99 3.75
N ASP A 80 -15.31 8.96 4.05
CA ASP A 80 -15.96 9.84 5.01
C ASP A 80 -15.40 9.67 6.43
N PHE A 81 -15.05 8.44 6.85
CA PHE A 81 -14.29 8.21 8.07
C PHE A 81 -12.88 8.78 7.98
N MET A 82 -12.14 8.44 6.92
CA MET A 82 -10.74 8.87 6.74
C MET A 82 -10.57 10.38 6.71
N ASP A 83 -11.55 11.11 6.16
CA ASP A 83 -11.52 12.56 6.01
C ASP A 83 -12.03 13.31 7.24
N ARG A 84 -13.02 12.76 7.98
CA ARG A 84 -13.66 13.48 9.10
C ARG A 84 -13.23 13.04 10.49
N ALA A 85 -12.76 11.79 10.66
CA ALA A 85 -12.36 11.28 11.95
C ALA A 85 -11.22 12.11 12.54
N LYS A 86 -11.24 12.30 13.87
CA LYS A 86 -10.25 13.11 14.58
C LYS A 86 -9.16 12.20 15.15
N TYR A 87 -8.29 11.73 14.27
CA TYR A 87 -7.04 11.06 14.65
C TYR A 87 -5.85 11.95 14.28
N THR A 88 -4.70 11.73 14.91
CA THR A 88 -3.43 12.31 14.53
C THR A 88 -2.63 11.29 13.73
N THR A 89 -1.89 11.78 12.74
CA THR A 89 -0.93 11.00 11.96
C THR A 89 0.44 10.90 12.65
N SER A 90 0.48 11.10 13.97
CA SER A 90 1.71 11.27 14.76
C SER A 90 2.66 10.07 14.73
N VAL A 91 2.17 8.90 14.33
CA VAL A 91 3.01 7.72 14.09
C VAL A 91 4.03 8.02 12.99
N THR A 92 3.64 8.79 11.98
CA THR A 92 4.41 8.99 10.77
C THR A 92 4.63 10.50 10.55
N PRO A 93 5.78 11.04 11.01
CA PRO A 93 6.10 12.46 10.85
C PRO A 93 5.98 12.93 9.40
N GLY A 94 5.38 14.10 9.19
CA GLY A 94 5.16 14.67 7.86
C GLY A 94 3.89 14.18 7.15
N ALA A 95 3.21 13.17 7.69
CA ALA A 95 1.92 12.74 7.16
C ALA A 95 0.80 13.74 7.50
N ASP A 96 -0.10 13.99 6.54
CA ASP A 96 -1.32 14.77 6.77
C ASP A 96 -2.59 13.94 6.59
N GLN A 97 -3.72 14.54 6.94
CA GLN A 97 -5.04 13.91 6.84
C GLN A 97 -5.56 13.77 5.40
N THR A 98 -5.02 14.53 4.44
CA THR A 98 -5.55 14.60 3.07
C THR A 98 -4.92 13.58 2.14
N CYS A 99 -3.61 13.33 2.24
CA CYS A 99 -2.87 12.43 1.35
C CYS A 99 -1.77 11.63 2.07
N GLY A 100 -1.76 11.66 3.42
CA GLY A 100 -0.73 10.96 4.17
C GLY A 100 0.65 11.54 3.86
N LEU A 101 1.54 10.67 3.38
CA LEU A 101 2.91 11.03 3.01
C LEU A 101 3.08 11.42 1.54
N THR A 102 2.02 11.37 0.74
CA THR A 102 2.07 11.73 -0.67
C THR A 102 1.68 13.19 -0.88
N GLU A 103 2.10 13.75 -2.01
CA GLU A 103 1.94 15.16 -2.37
C GLU A 103 1.13 15.27 -3.67
N LEU A 104 0.18 16.21 -3.70
CA LEU A 104 -0.61 16.50 -4.90
C LEU A 104 0.12 17.43 -5.86
N LYS A 105 1.03 18.23 -5.31
CA LYS A 105 1.86 19.19 -6.03
C LYS A 105 3.11 18.48 -6.57
N GLY A 106 3.04 18.06 -7.82
CA GLY A 106 4.14 17.47 -8.55
C GLY A 106 3.73 17.08 -9.96
N PRO A 107 4.67 16.58 -10.79
CA PRO A 107 4.34 16.14 -12.14
C PRO A 107 3.34 14.97 -12.08
N PRO A 108 2.11 15.11 -12.64
CA PRO A 108 1.11 14.07 -12.57
C PRO A 108 1.61 12.78 -13.24
N ARG A 109 1.17 11.64 -12.72
CA ARG A 109 1.50 10.33 -13.29
C ARG A 109 0.58 10.00 -14.46
N PRO A 110 1.10 9.40 -15.54
CA PRO A 110 0.23 8.91 -16.60
C PRO A 110 -0.71 7.84 -16.05
N ILE A 111 -1.95 7.83 -16.55
CA ILE A 111 -2.89 6.73 -16.30
C ILE A 111 -2.27 5.42 -16.82
N PRO A 112 -2.24 4.33 -16.03
CA PRO A 112 -1.69 3.05 -16.48
C PRO A 112 -2.39 2.52 -17.73
N LYS A 113 -1.60 2.16 -18.76
CA LYS A 113 -2.14 1.73 -20.08
C LYS A 113 -2.92 0.43 -20.04
N ASP A 114 -2.63 -0.44 -19.07
CA ASP A 114 -3.36 -1.68 -18.82
C ASP A 114 -4.64 -1.45 -17.97
N GLY A 115 -4.88 -0.23 -17.52
CA GLY A 115 -5.98 0.16 -16.64
C GLY A 115 -5.86 -0.47 -15.25
N MET A 116 -4.66 -0.87 -14.82
CA MET A 116 -4.42 -1.50 -13.53
C MET A 116 -3.80 -0.51 -12.54
N MET A 117 -4.38 -0.46 -11.35
CA MET A 117 -3.70 0.02 -10.16
C MET A 117 -2.96 -1.15 -9.51
N LYS A 118 -1.73 -0.95 -9.03
CA LYS A 118 -0.96 -1.95 -8.28
C LYS A 118 -0.63 -1.44 -6.89
N SER A 119 -0.68 -2.33 -5.90
CA SER A 119 -0.22 -2.05 -4.54
C SER A 119 0.63 -3.19 -4.01
N THR A 120 1.19 -3.03 -2.83
CA THR A 120 1.88 -4.09 -2.10
C THR A 120 0.95 -5.22 -1.61
N GLY A 121 -0.38 -5.01 -1.65
CA GLY A 121 -1.45 -5.95 -1.28
C GLY A 121 -2.30 -5.48 -0.09
N TYR A 122 -3.18 -6.35 0.40
CA TYR A 122 -3.91 -6.16 1.66
C TYR A 122 -3.57 -7.32 2.60
N THR A 123 -2.80 -7.05 3.66
CA THR A 123 -2.27 -8.09 4.57
C THR A 123 -3.10 -8.29 5.83
N HIS A 124 -4.07 -7.43 6.06
CA HIS A 124 -4.99 -7.48 7.20
C HIS A 124 -6.42 -7.29 6.71
N ASP A 125 -7.37 -7.85 7.44
CA ASP A 125 -8.78 -7.64 7.16
C ASP A 125 -9.12 -6.15 7.27
N GLY A 126 -10.11 -5.71 6.51
CA GLY A 126 -10.67 -4.37 6.65
C GLY A 126 -10.96 -3.69 5.32
N PRO A 127 -11.70 -2.57 5.37
CA PRO A 127 -12.23 -1.95 4.17
C PRO A 127 -11.15 -1.19 3.41
N CYS A 128 -11.30 -1.14 2.10
CA CYS A 128 -10.55 -0.25 1.23
C CYS A 128 -11.48 0.44 0.25
N ALA A 129 -11.04 1.60 -0.23
CA ALA A 129 -11.73 2.31 -1.28
C ALA A 129 -10.75 3.04 -2.19
N VAL A 130 -11.06 3.11 -3.48
CA VAL A 130 -10.36 3.92 -4.47
C VAL A 130 -11.35 4.89 -5.07
N TYR A 131 -10.96 6.17 -5.12
CA TYR A 131 -11.71 7.23 -5.78
C TYR A 131 -10.87 7.89 -6.87
N LEU A 132 -11.53 8.34 -7.93
CA LEU A 132 -10.99 9.29 -8.90
C LEU A 132 -11.73 10.62 -8.74
N ASP A 133 -11.05 11.64 -8.23
CA ASP A 133 -11.66 12.82 -7.61
C ASP A 133 -12.73 12.40 -6.59
N ASP A 134 -14.01 12.62 -6.90
CA ASP A 134 -15.16 12.29 -6.06
C ASP A 134 -15.89 11.01 -6.48
N GLU A 135 -15.45 10.38 -7.56
CA GLU A 135 -16.07 9.16 -8.07
C GLU A 135 -15.47 7.92 -7.43
N LEU A 136 -16.32 7.10 -6.81
CA LEU A 136 -15.91 5.81 -6.27
C LEU A 136 -15.74 4.79 -7.40
N VAL A 137 -14.55 4.21 -7.53
CA VAL A 137 -14.22 3.26 -8.61
C VAL A 137 -13.89 1.86 -8.12
N LEU A 138 -13.62 1.68 -6.81
CA LEU A 138 -13.45 0.38 -6.16
C LEU A 138 -13.74 0.50 -4.67
N GLU A 139 -14.54 -0.39 -4.10
CA GLU A 139 -14.76 -0.49 -2.65
C GLU A 139 -15.08 -1.93 -2.26
N TYR A 140 -14.53 -2.37 -1.12
CA TYR A 140 -14.99 -3.58 -0.45
C TYR A 140 -14.89 -3.41 1.07
N ASP A 141 -15.78 -4.07 1.80
CA ASP A 141 -15.78 -4.09 3.27
C ASP A 141 -14.60 -4.87 3.86
N ASN A 142 -14.06 -5.85 3.12
CA ASN A 142 -12.82 -6.56 3.43
C ASN A 142 -12.00 -6.80 2.16
N CYS A 143 -11.00 -5.95 1.91
CA CYS A 143 -10.18 -6.04 0.70
C CYS A 143 -9.14 -7.15 0.74
N HIS A 144 -8.71 -7.59 1.93
CA HIS A 144 -7.84 -8.76 2.04
C HIS A 144 -8.52 -10.05 1.55
N GLU A 145 -9.82 -10.19 1.83
CA GLU A 145 -10.60 -11.32 1.32
C GLU A 145 -10.94 -11.15 -0.17
N LYS A 146 -11.42 -9.96 -0.58
CA LYS A 146 -11.96 -9.74 -1.94
C LYS A 146 -10.89 -9.53 -3.00
N LEU A 147 -9.71 -9.06 -2.60
CA LEU A 147 -8.61 -8.71 -3.50
C LEU A 147 -7.31 -9.42 -3.04
N PRO A 148 -7.20 -10.75 -3.23
CA PRO A 148 -6.02 -11.52 -2.82
C PRO A 148 -4.77 -11.23 -3.66
N GLY A 149 -4.93 -10.54 -4.79
CA GLY A 149 -3.85 -10.11 -5.67
C GLY A 149 -3.26 -8.75 -5.27
N LYS A 150 -2.41 -8.23 -6.16
CA LYS A 150 -1.71 -6.95 -6.01
C LYS A 150 -1.99 -5.97 -7.15
N SER A 151 -2.92 -6.34 -8.04
CA SER A 151 -3.29 -5.59 -9.23
C SER A 151 -4.81 -5.55 -9.33
N TYR A 152 -5.36 -4.35 -9.50
CA TYR A 152 -6.79 -4.08 -9.42
C TYR A 152 -7.19 -3.28 -10.65
N LYS A 153 -8.20 -3.77 -11.38
CA LYS A 153 -8.71 -3.05 -12.54
C LYS A 153 -9.51 -1.83 -12.06
N ILE A 154 -9.14 -0.67 -12.58
CA ILE A 154 -9.82 0.60 -12.28
C ILE A 154 -10.40 1.15 -13.59
N ASP A 155 -11.62 1.69 -13.52
CA ASP A 155 -12.18 2.47 -14.62
C ASP A 155 -11.71 3.91 -14.50
N TYR A 156 -10.76 4.30 -15.37
CA TYR A 156 -10.20 5.65 -15.41
C TYR A 156 -10.98 6.63 -16.31
N SER A 157 -12.11 6.21 -16.88
CA SER A 157 -12.84 6.98 -17.89
C SER A 157 -13.17 8.41 -17.47
N SER A 158 -13.48 8.66 -16.20
CA SER A 158 -13.79 10.01 -15.72
C SER A 158 -12.57 10.91 -15.62
N CYS A 159 -11.42 10.34 -15.29
CA CYS A 159 -10.13 11.00 -15.29
C CYS A 159 -9.71 11.38 -16.72
N GLU A 160 -9.83 10.41 -17.63
CA GLU A 160 -9.48 10.59 -19.06
C GLU A 160 -10.30 11.70 -19.71
N LYS A 161 -11.62 11.71 -19.49
CA LYS A 161 -12.52 12.75 -20.01
C LYS A 161 -12.17 14.17 -19.55
N LYS A 162 -11.59 14.30 -18.35
CA LYS A 162 -11.15 15.58 -17.77
C LYS A 162 -9.71 15.96 -18.17
N GLY A 163 -8.96 15.04 -18.79
CA GLY A 163 -7.54 15.19 -19.08
C GLY A 163 -6.62 14.85 -17.90
N GLY A 164 -7.18 14.48 -16.75
CA GLY A 164 -6.48 14.21 -15.49
C GLY A 164 -7.42 14.32 -14.29
N CYS A 165 -6.97 13.82 -13.14
CA CYS A 165 -7.72 13.79 -11.89
C CYS A 165 -6.79 13.46 -10.72
N THR A 166 -7.32 13.32 -9.51
CA THR A 166 -6.59 12.72 -8.39
C THR A 166 -7.13 11.34 -8.07
N LEU A 167 -6.26 10.33 -8.04
CA LEU A 167 -6.59 9.04 -7.43
C LEU A 167 -6.40 9.14 -5.92
N TYR A 168 -7.41 8.76 -5.16
CA TYR A 168 -7.34 8.59 -3.70
C TYR A 168 -7.49 7.12 -3.36
N TRP A 169 -6.51 6.56 -2.65
CA TRP A 169 -6.57 5.22 -2.10
C TRP A 169 -6.66 5.29 -0.58
N PHE A 170 -7.58 4.50 -0.05
CA PHE A 170 -7.83 4.37 1.38
C PHE A 170 -7.82 2.90 1.75
N TRP A 171 -7.16 2.57 2.85
CA TRP A 171 -7.28 1.27 3.48
C TRP A 171 -7.23 1.41 4.99
N LEU A 172 -8.13 0.71 5.68
CA LEU A 172 -8.10 0.58 7.13
C LEU A 172 -7.83 -0.87 7.49
N GLY A 173 -6.62 -1.15 7.99
CA GLY A 173 -6.22 -2.48 8.43
C GLY A 173 -6.74 -2.78 9.84
N ILE A 174 -7.40 -3.91 10.01
CA ILE A 174 -7.95 -4.40 11.27
C ILE A 174 -7.11 -5.59 11.72
N ARG A 175 -6.49 -5.47 12.90
CA ARG A 175 -5.65 -6.52 13.47
C ARG A 175 -6.02 -6.80 14.92
N PHE A 176 -5.85 -8.05 15.31
CA PHE A 176 -5.96 -8.48 16.71
C PHE A 176 -4.58 -8.87 17.23
N VAL A 177 -3.98 -8.03 18.07
CA VAL A 177 -2.63 -8.24 18.57
C VAL A 177 -2.58 -7.94 20.07
N LYS A 178 -1.87 -8.80 20.83
CA LYS A 178 -1.77 -8.71 22.29
C LYS A 178 -3.15 -8.61 22.98
N SER A 179 -4.10 -9.44 22.52
CA SER A 179 -5.48 -9.50 23.02
C SER A 179 -6.27 -8.20 22.90
N ARG A 180 -5.90 -7.33 21.95
CA ARG A 180 -6.59 -6.06 21.67
C ARG A 180 -6.73 -5.86 20.16
N TRP A 181 -7.82 -5.23 19.77
CA TRP A 181 -8.02 -4.76 18.40
C TRP A 181 -7.23 -3.48 18.17
N SER A 182 -6.71 -3.35 16.95
CA SER A 182 -5.96 -2.20 16.46
C SER A 182 -6.44 -1.90 15.05
N TRP A 183 -6.66 -0.61 14.78
CA TRP A 183 -7.01 -0.11 13.45
C TRP A 183 -5.84 0.73 12.93
N GLN A 184 -5.37 0.37 11.75
CA GLN A 184 -4.24 0.99 11.06
C GLN A 184 -4.76 1.80 9.87
N VAL A 185 -4.39 3.07 9.82
CA VAL A 185 -4.81 3.97 8.73
C VAL A 185 -3.74 4.01 7.64
N TYR A 186 -4.14 3.73 6.41
CA TYR A 186 -3.35 3.95 5.19
C TYR A 186 -4.14 4.82 4.24
N LYS A 187 -3.46 5.83 3.70
CA LYS A 187 -4.05 6.80 2.79
C LYS A 187 -2.97 7.37 1.88
N GLU A 188 -3.24 7.35 0.58
CA GLU A 188 -2.33 7.87 -0.44
C GLU A 188 -3.13 8.54 -1.55
N CYS A 189 -2.56 9.59 -2.11
CA CYS A 189 -3.06 10.27 -3.30
C CYS A 189 -2.05 10.20 -4.44
N VAL A 190 -2.55 10.12 -5.68
CA VAL A 190 -1.74 10.22 -6.89
C VAL A 190 -2.40 11.21 -7.87
N PRO A 191 -1.76 12.34 -8.19
CA PRO A 191 -2.22 13.19 -9.29
C PRO A 191 -2.00 12.44 -10.62
N LEU A 192 -3.03 12.36 -11.45
CA LEU A 192 -3.04 11.63 -12.71
C LEU A 192 -3.24 12.56 -13.92
N THR A 193 -2.66 12.16 -15.04
CA THR A 193 -2.86 12.80 -16.36
C THR A 193 -3.22 11.76 -17.41
N ALA A 194 -4.12 12.13 -18.31
CA ALA A 194 -4.49 11.31 -19.47
C ALA A 194 -3.42 11.33 -20.57
N GLY A 195 -2.45 12.23 -20.49
CA GLY A 195 -1.33 12.29 -21.44
C GLY A 195 -0.31 11.18 -21.20
N ASP A 196 0.29 10.67 -22.27
CA ASP A 196 1.55 9.94 -22.17
C ASP A 196 2.57 10.83 -21.44
N SER A 197 3.47 10.22 -20.66
CA SER A 197 4.67 10.90 -20.15
C SER A 197 5.63 11.21 -21.31
N GLY A 198 5.18 12.03 -22.26
CA GLY A 198 5.95 12.57 -23.35
C GLY A 198 6.70 13.78 -22.83
N ASN A 199 7.96 13.55 -22.44
CA ASN A 199 9.03 14.54 -22.31
C ASN A 199 8.70 15.75 -21.45
N GLY A 200 9.39 15.91 -20.32
CA GLY A 200 9.50 17.20 -19.65
C GLY A 200 10.08 18.22 -20.62
N GLY A 201 9.20 18.90 -21.35
CA GLY A 201 9.52 20.07 -22.12
C GLY A 201 9.92 21.13 -21.13
N ASN A 202 11.23 21.31 -20.98
CA ASN A 202 11.81 22.48 -20.37
C ASN A 202 11.12 23.69 -21.01
N GLY A 203 10.37 24.44 -20.22
CA GLY A 203 9.70 25.64 -20.69
C GLY A 203 10.76 26.64 -21.09
N ASP A 204 11.00 26.78 -22.39
CA ASP A 204 11.78 27.89 -22.91
C ASP A 204 10.81 29.01 -23.29
N HIS A 205 10.73 29.99 -22.39
CA HIS A 205 10.16 31.29 -22.68
C HIS A 205 11.12 32.06 -23.59
N GLY A 206 10.64 32.53 -24.73
CA GLY A 206 11.18 33.73 -25.36
C GLY A 206 11.41 33.61 -26.85
N GLY A 207 10.50 34.19 -27.63
CA GLY A 207 10.81 34.55 -29.01
C GLY A 207 11.79 35.73 -29.06
N ASN A 208 12.68 35.72 -30.04
CA ASN A 208 12.79 36.77 -31.06
C ASN A 208 13.83 36.35 -32.12
N GLY A 209 13.56 36.66 -33.38
CA GLY A 209 14.41 36.28 -34.50
C GLY A 209 15.73 37.04 -34.57
N ASN A 210 16.75 36.42 -35.17
CA ASN A 210 17.67 37.11 -36.07
C ASN A 210 18.41 36.11 -36.99
N LYS A 211 18.64 36.57 -38.23
CA LYS A 211 19.47 35.93 -39.26
C LYS A 211 20.91 35.75 -38.81
N GLY A 212 21.54 34.65 -39.22
CA GLY A 212 23.00 34.49 -39.23
C GLY A 212 23.36 33.15 -39.84
N GLY A 213 24.02 33.18 -41.00
CA GLY A 213 24.36 31.99 -41.77
C GLY A 213 25.72 31.36 -41.43
N ASN A 214 26.00 30.34 -42.25
CA ASN A 214 27.28 29.72 -42.57
C ASN A 214 27.69 28.45 -41.78
N GLY A 215 27.77 27.35 -42.53
CA GLY A 215 28.99 26.55 -42.59
C GLY A 215 29.03 25.24 -41.81
N GLY A 216 29.06 24.13 -42.53
CA GLY A 216 30.11 23.11 -42.31
C GLY A 216 29.71 21.78 -41.66
N ASN A 217 29.42 20.81 -42.53
CA ASN A 217 30.13 19.52 -42.69
C ASN A 217 30.19 18.45 -41.58
N GLY A 218 29.84 17.21 -41.98
CA GLY A 218 30.28 15.93 -41.41
C GLY A 218 29.41 15.38 -40.25
N ASP A 219 29.17 14.09 -40.10
CA ASP A 219 29.51 12.93 -40.91
C ASP A 219 28.59 11.77 -40.48
N HIS A 220 28.39 10.81 -41.37
CA HIS A 220 27.63 9.59 -41.10
C HIS A 220 28.37 8.66 -40.12
N GLY A 221 27.63 8.03 -39.20
CA GLY A 221 28.17 6.97 -38.34
C GLY A 221 27.10 6.23 -37.57
N GLY A 222 26.43 5.29 -38.23
CA GLY A 222 25.60 4.31 -37.54
C GLY A 222 26.45 3.25 -36.85
N ASN A 223 26.00 2.76 -35.70
CA ASN A 223 26.24 1.38 -35.31
C ASN A 223 25.14 0.90 -34.37
N GLY A 224 24.40 -0.13 -34.80
CA GLY A 224 23.53 -0.90 -33.94
C GLY A 224 24.33 -1.91 -33.14
N ASN A 225 23.80 -2.31 -31.99
CA ASN A 225 23.93 -3.70 -31.57
C ASN A 225 22.72 -4.09 -30.72
N GLN A 226 22.03 -5.14 -31.16
CA GLN A 226 21.08 -5.94 -30.38
C GLN A 226 21.87 -6.95 -29.54
N ASP A 227 21.33 -7.33 -28.40
CA ASP A 227 21.44 -8.62 -27.68
C ASP A 227 20.65 -8.41 -26.36
N GLY A 228 19.80 -9.26 -25.80
CA GLY A 228 19.50 -10.68 -25.96
C GLY A 228 19.08 -11.24 -24.59
N ASN A 229 17.78 -11.51 -24.42
CA ASN A 229 17.08 -12.56 -23.64
C ASN A 229 17.60 -13.13 -22.27
N GLY A 230 16.63 -13.40 -21.36
CA GLY A 230 16.69 -14.39 -20.25
C GLY A 230 16.38 -13.79 -18.86
N GLY A 231 15.56 -14.36 -17.96
CA GLY A 231 14.87 -15.64 -17.89
C GLY A 231 14.02 -15.72 -16.60
N HIS A 232 13.10 -16.69 -16.59
CA HIS A 232 12.12 -17.00 -15.55
C HIS A 232 12.71 -17.49 -14.22
N GLY A 233 12.01 -17.22 -13.10
CA GLY A 233 12.25 -17.86 -11.80
C GLY A 233 11.01 -17.85 -10.92
N GLY A 234 10.24 -18.95 -10.93
CA GLY A 234 9.12 -19.20 -10.02
C GLY A 234 9.58 -19.82 -8.69
N TRP A 235 8.85 -19.55 -7.61
CA TRP A 235 9.04 -20.16 -6.29
C TRP A 235 7.84 -21.06 -5.94
N PRO A 236 8.05 -22.33 -5.53
CA PRO A 236 6.99 -23.26 -5.20
C PRO A 236 6.71 -23.35 -3.69
N GLY A 237 5.46 -23.69 -3.35
CA GLY A 237 5.15 -24.46 -2.14
C GLY A 237 4.50 -23.68 -0.99
N GLN A 238 3.17 -23.81 -0.86
CA GLN A 238 2.42 -23.97 0.41
C GLN A 238 0.93 -24.14 0.10
N HIS A 239 0.58 -25.29 -0.49
CA HIS A 239 -0.79 -25.75 -0.65
C HIS A 239 -0.89 -27.15 -0.06
N GLN A 240 -0.89 -27.25 1.28
CA GLN A 240 -1.49 -28.38 1.98
C GLN A 240 -1.45 -28.13 3.50
N GLU A 241 -2.39 -27.35 4.03
CA GLU A 241 -2.84 -27.42 5.42
C GLU A 241 -3.87 -26.30 5.63
N ARG A 242 -5.16 -26.67 5.59
CA ARG A 242 -6.33 -26.02 6.23
C ARG A 242 -7.63 -26.61 5.65
N LYS A 243 -7.76 -27.94 5.71
CA LYS A 243 -9.04 -28.63 5.45
C LYS A 243 -9.71 -29.18 6.71
N ASP A 244 -9.12 -29.04 7.90
CA ASP A 244 -9.60 -29.76 9.09
C ASP A 244 -10.37 -28.91 10.12
N HIS A 245 -10.83 -27.71 9.78
CA HIS A 245 -11.60 -26.88 10.73
C HIS A 245 -12.97 -26.43 10.21
N MET A 246 -13.63 -27.27 9.41
CA MET A 246 -15.03 -27.05 9.04
C MET A 246 -15.90 -28.27 9.37
N GLN A 247 -15.80 -28.79 10.59
CA GLN A 247 -16.83 -29.62 11.20
C GLN A 247 -16.89 -29.37 12.70
N LEU A 248 -17.85 -28.55 13.12
CA LEU A 248 -18.70 -28.67 14.31
C LEU A 248 -19.30 -27.30 14.59
N ARG A 249 -20.56 -27.08 14.17
CA ARG A 249 -21.64 -26.41 14.92
C ARG A 249 -22.95 -26.65 14.16
N MET A 250 -23.63 -27.76 14.52
CA MET A 250 -25.09 -27.79 14.61
C MET A 250 -25.43 -27.52 16.07
#